data_AF-A0A2T5U808-F1
#
_entry.id   AF-A0A2T5U808-F1
#
_cell.length_a   1.000
_cell.length_b   1.000
_cell.length_c   1.000
_cell.angle_alpha   90.00
_cell.angle_beta   90.00
_cell.angle_gamma   90.00
#
_symmetry.space_group_name_H-M   'P 1'
#
loop_
_entity.id
_entity.type
_entity.pdbx_description
1 polymer ?
#
loop_
_entity_poly.entity_id
_entity_poly.type
_entity_poly.pdbx_seq_one_letter_code
_entity_poly.pdbx_strand_id
1 'polypeptide(L)'
;MGILNAVFNRKPQPDFYFAAKGFMFIAVLKREGKDETYLRRQERLNAIEYLKDGYSEHQALSARWGGCLAIEDDLVLFETAIKYGKVEATEIGDLPSDDAAAAKEIYRAIYHRSADFAVRAAWEADRTMYRRFLNFIQR
;
A
#
# COMPACT_ATOMS: atom_id res chain seq x y z
N MET A 1 -34.20 10.71 -19.22
CA MET A 1 -33.70 10.97 -17.85
C MET A 1 -33.11 9.69 -17.24
N GLY A 2 -32.01 9.14 -17.79
CA GLY A 2 -31.55 7.79 -17.35
C GLY A 2 -30.05 7.48 -17.43
N ILE A 3 -29.20 8.40 -17.91
CA ILE A 3 -27.78 8.11 -18.13
C ILE A 3 -26.87 8.88 -17.14
N LEU A 4 -27.36 9.98 -16.56
CA LEU A 4 -26.57 10.82 -15.65
C LEU A 4 -26.48 10.29 -14.21
N ASN A 5 -27.36 9.39 -13.78
CA ASN A 5 -27.34 8.84 -12.40
C ASN A 5 -26.39 7.63 -12.21
N ALA A 6 -25.87 7.03 -13.29
CA ALA A 6 -24.98 5.88 -13.19
C ALA A 6 -23.52 6.27 -12.89
N VAL A 7 -23.13 7.51 -13.16
CA VAL A 7 -21.76 8.01 -12.97
C VAL A 7 -21.52 8.44 -11.51
N PHE A 8 -22.55 8.94 -10.82
CA PHE A 8 -22.43 9.46 -9.44
C PHE A 8 -22.52 8.41 -8.31
N ASN A 9 -22.72 7.13 -8.64
CA ASN A 9 -22.86 6.05 -7.65
C ASN A 9 -21.72 5.03 -7.65
N ARG A 10 -20.59 5.32 -8.33
CA ARG A 10 -19.40 4.46 -8.20
C ARG A 10 -18.88 4.57 -6.78
N LYS A 11 -18.79 3.43 -6.08
CA LYS A 11 -18.15 3.40 -4.75
C LYS A 11 -16.74 3.96 -4.91
N PRO A 12 -16.30 4.89 -4.02
CA PRO A 12 -14.94 5.40 -4.10
C PRO A 12 -14.00 4.20 -4.01
N GLN A 13 -13.04 4.15 -4.92
CA GLN A 13 -12.03 3.11 -5.02
C GLN A 13 -10.68 3.78 -4.78
N PRO A 14 -9.77 3.15 -4.00
CA PRO A 14 -8.44 3.70 -3.79
C PRO A 14 -7.60 3.62 -5.07
N ASP A 15 -6.66 4.54 -5.22
CA ASP A 15 -5.54 4.36 -6.13
C ASP A 15 -4.62 3.28 -5.55
N PHE A 16 -4.67 2.08 -6.13
CA PHE A 16 -3.94 0.92 -5.63
C PHE A 16 -2.44 1.09 -5.61
N TYR A 17 -1.87 1.87 -6.54
CA TYR A 17 -0.44 2.10 -6.57
C TYR A 17 0.00 2.89 -5.34
N PHE A 18 -0.74 3.96 -4.99
CA PHE A 18 -0.44 4.75 -3.80
C PHE A 18 -0.78 4.02 -2.51
N ALA A 19 -1.88 3.25 -2.49
CA ALA A 19 -2.21 2.39 -1.37
C ALA A 19 -1.12 1.34 -1.11
N ALA A 20 -0.58 0.69 -2.14
CA ALA A 20 0.55 -0.23 -2.03
C ALA A 20 1.80 0.45 -1.46
N LYS A 21 2.13 1.68 -1.93
CA LYS A 21 3.24 2.44 -1.35
C LYS A 21 3.05 2.74 0.14
N GLY A 22 1.85 3.16 0.54
CA GLY A 22 1.51 3.43 1.93
C GLY A 22 1.59 2.17 2.81
N PHE A 23 1.03 1.07 2.32
CA PHE A 23 1.11 -0.23 2.96
C PHE A 23 2.57 -0.68 3.14
N MET A 24 3.35 -0.67 2.07
CA MET A 24 4.76 -1.07 2.09
C MET A 24 5.57 -0.25 3.10
N PHE A 25 5.41 1.08 3.09
CA PHE A 25 6.13 1.97 4.00
C PHE A 25 5.87 1.61 5.48
N ILE A 26 4.60 1.41 5.84
CA ILE A 26 4.22 1.07 7.22
C ILE A 26 4.56 -0.37 7.57
N ALA A 27 4.39 -1.33 6.65
CA ALA A 27 4.75 -2.73 6.87
C ALA A 27 6.24 -2.89 7.18
N VAL A 28 7.12 -2.17 6.45
CA VAL A 28 8.56 -2.16 6.73
C VAL A 28 8.84 -1.64 8.15
N LEU A 29 8.26 -0.50 8.53
CA LEU A 29 8.43 0.04 9.88
C LEU A 29 7.87 -0.90 10.96
N LYS A 30 6.76 -1.58 10.70
CA LYS A 30 6.18 -2.55 11.63
C LYS A 30 7.10 -3.75 11.84
N ARG A 31 7.76 -4.24 10.78
CA ARG A 31 8.78 -5.30 10.85
C ARG A 31 10.02 -4.89 11.63
N GLU A 32 10.37 -3.60 11.62
CA GLU A 32 11.44 -3.05 12.46
C GLU A 32 11.05 -2.96 13.96
N GLY A 33 9.86 -3.43 14.33
CA GLY A 33 9.40 -3.47 15.71
C GLY A 33 8.91 -2.12 16.25
N LYS A 34 8.54 -1.18 15.36
CA LYS A 34 7.96 0.10 15.79
C LYS A 34 6.57 -0.10 16.38
N ASP A 35 6.27 0.63 17.45
CA ASP A 35 4.96 0.57 18.11
C ASP A 35 3.85 1.24 17.29
N GLU A 36 2.60 0.92 17.60
CA GLU A 36 1.44 1.43 16.86
C GLU A 36 1.34 2.97 16.88
N THR A 37 1.70 3.63 17.98
CA THR A 37 1.64 5.10 18.06
C THR A 37 2.60 5.73 17.06
N TYR A 38 3.82 5.19 16.96
CA TYR A 38 4.78 5.59 15.95
C TYR A 38 4.26 5.33 14.53
N LEU A 39 3.72 4.13 14.27
CA LEU A 39 3.21 3.76 12.94
C LEU A 39 2.07 4.68 12.48
N ARG A 40 1.07 4.94 13.36
CA ARG A 40 -0.05 5.85 13.06
C ARG A 40 0.43 7.28 12.80
N ARG A 41 1.49 7.73 13.48
CA ARG A 41 2.11 9.03 13.20
C ARG A 41 2.78 9.05 11.83
N GLN A 42 3.56 8.02 11.49
CA GLN A 42 4.25 7.94 10.21
C GLN A 42 3.29 7.81 9.02
N GLU A 43 2.19 7.08 9.19
CA GLU A 43 1.12 6.96 8.18
C GLU A 43 0.58 8.35 7.78
N ARG A 44 0.30 9.21 8.76
CA ARG A 44 -0.18 10.58 8.52
C ARG A 44 0.90 11.47 7.89
N LEU A 45 2.14 11.39 8.40
CA LEU A 45 3.25 12.19 7.87
C LEU A 45 3.53 11.85 6.41
N ASN A 46 3.52 10.57 6.05
CA ASN A 46 3.71 10.12 4.67
C ASN A 46 2.68 10.73 3.71
N ALA A 47 1.43 10.85 4.12
CA ALA A 47 0.39 11.49 3.31
C ALA A 47 0.56 13.01 3.19
N ILE A 48 1.05 13.66 4.24
CA ILE A 48 1.40 15.09 4.20
C ILE A 48 2.55 15.31 3.20
N GLU A 49 3.56 14.43 3.19
CA GLU A 49 4.65 14.52 2.22
C GLU A 49 4.15 14.33 0.78
N TYR A 50 3.23 13.39 0.51
CA TYR A 50 2.58 13.29 -0.80
C TYR A 50 1.90 14.60 -1.23
N LEU A 51 1.20 15.28 -0.33
CA LEU A 51 0.57 16.56 -0.66
C LEU A 51 1.61 17.66 -0.94
N LYS A 52 2.72 17.70 -0.19
CA LYS A 52 3.83 18.64 -0.42
C LYS A 52 4.54 18.39 -1.76
N ASP A 53 4.64 17.13 -2.16
CA ASP A 53 5.25 16.71 -3.43
C ASP A 53 4.31 16.94 -4.64
N GLY A 54 3.11 17.50 -4.43
CA GLY A 54 2.18 17.86 -5.48
C GLY A 54 1.25 16.73 -5.94
N TYR A 55 1.18 15.63 -5.20
CA TYR A 55 0.20 14.57 -5.47
C TYR A 55 -1.21 15.00 -5.04
N SER A 56 -2.22 14.41 -5.69
CA SER A 56 -3.62 14.71 -5.40
C SER A 56 -4.04 14.23 -4.00
N GLU A 57 -5.08 14.86 -3.44
CA GLU A 57 -5.70 14.40 -2.19
C GLU A 57 -6.12 12.93 -2.27
N HIS A 58 -6.69 12.50 -3.40
CA HIS A 58 -7.09 11.11 -3.59
C HIS A 58 -5.89 10.13 -3.48
N GLN A 59 -4.74 10.48 -4.04
CA GLN A 59 -3.51 9.68 -3.96
C GLN A 59 -2.96 9.65 -2.53
N ALA A 60 -2.91 10.81 -1.86
CA ALA A 60 -2.50 10.89 -0.45
C ALA A 60 -3.42 10.03 0.45
N LEU A 61 -4.74 10.15 0.29
CA LEU A 61 -5.72 9.37 1.04
C LEU A 61 -5.66 7.86 0.72
N SER A 62 -5.33 7.49 -0.52
CA SER A 62 -5.11 6.09 -0.88
C SER A 62 -3.88 5.53 -0.18
N ALA A 63 -2.78 6.29 -0.11
CA ALA A 63 -1.60 5.92 0.66
C ALA A 63 -1.89 5.81 2.16
N ARG A 64 -2.67 6.74 2.72
CA ARG A 64 -3.14 6.65 4.11
C ARG A 64 -3.88 5.36 4.40
N TRP A 65 -4.86 5.04 3.55
CA TRP A 65 -5.65 3.83 3.68
C TRP A 65 -4.77 2.58 3.64
N GLY A 66 -3.85 2.47 2.68
CA GLY A 66 -2.89 1.37 2.64
C GLY A 66 -1.99 1.29 3.88
N GLY A 67 -1.54 2.44 4.40
CA GLY A 67 -0.80 2.51 5.65
C GLY A 67 -1.61 2.00 6.84
N CYS A 68 -2.85 2.46 7.01
CA CYS A 68 -3.76 1.97 8.06
C CYS A 68 -3.98 0.46 7.97
N LEU A 69 -4.13 -0.08 6.76
CA LEU A 69 -4.24 -1.52 6.58
C LEU A 69 -3.02 -2.27 7.11
N ALA A 70 -1.81 -1.82 6.78
CA ALA A 70 -0.59 -2.47 7.28
C ALA A 70 -0.45 -2.41 8.82
N ILE A 71 -1.04 -1.40 9.48
CA ILE A 71 -1.05 -1.32 10.96
C ILE A 71 -1.94 -2.43 11.54
N GLU A 72 -3.11 -2.63 10.95
CA GLU A 72 -4.13 -3.56 11.43
C GLU A 72 -3.87 -5.02 11.02
N ASP A 73 -3.23 -5.22 9.87
CA ASP A 73 -2.92 -6.53 9.29
C ASP A 73 -1.75 -7.24 10.00
N ASP A 74 -1.75 -8.56 10.05
CA ASP A 74 -0.67 -9.37 10.65
C ASP A 74 0.55 -9.53 9.72
N LEU A 75 0.46 -9.00 8.50
CA LEU A 75 1.44 -9.04 7.42
C LEU A 75 1.68 -10.44 6.84
N VAL A 76 0.85 -11.44 7.14
CA VAL A 76 1.05 -12.82 6.66
C VAL A 76 1.04 -12.90 5.14
N LEU A 77 0.04 -12.28 4.49
CA LEU A 77 -0.05 -12.26 3.03
C LEU A 77 1.12 -11.51 2.39
N PHE A 78 1.54 -10.40 3.00
CA PHE A 78 2.66 -9.59 2.53
C PHE A 78 3.99 -10.34 2.61
N GLU A 79 4.31 -10.95 3.75
CA GLU A 79 5.54 -11.73 3.93
C GLU A 79 5.57 -12.97 3.02
N THR A 80 4.42 -13.61 2.84
CA THR A 80 4.28 -14.75 1.93
C THR A 80 4.57 -14.32 0.48
N ALA A 81 4.00 -13.22 0.03
CA ALA A 81 4.24 -12.68 -1.32
C ALA A 81 5.72 -12.27 -1.52
N ILE A 82 6.37 -11.68 -0.51
CA ILE A 82 7.81 -11.36 -0.58
C ILE A 82 8.63 -12.63 -0.76
N LYS A 83 8.32 -13.70 -0.02
CA LYS A 83 9.03 -14.97 -0.12
C LYS A 83 8.94 -15.54 -1.55
N TYR A 84 7.75 -15.57 -2.13
CA TYR A 84 7.56 -16.05 -3.51
C TYR A 84 8.28 -15.17 -4.52
N GLY A 85 8.15 -13.84 -4.43
CA GLY A 85 8.82 -12.93 -5.36
C GLY A 85 10.35 -13.02 -5.31
N LYS A 86 10.93 -13.30 -4.14
CA LYS A 86 12.37 -13.56 -4.00
C LYS A 86 12.81 -14.87 -4.65
N VAL A 87 12.02 -15.94 -4.49
CA VAL A 87 12.29 -17.24 -5.13
C VAL A 87 12.25 -17.08 -6.64
N GLU A 88 11.19 -16.47 -7.18
CA GLU A 88 11.04 -16.21 -8.62
C GLU A 88 12.22 -15.40 -9.18
N ALA A 89 12.60 -14.29 -8.52
CA ALA A 89 13.75 -13.47 -8.94
C ALA A 89 15.09 -14.23 -8.91
N THR A 90 15.22 -15.23 -8.03
CA THR A 90 16.41 -16.10 -7.97
C THR A 90 16.41 -17.10 -9.12
N GLU A 91 15.27 -17.72 -9.41
CA GLU A 91 15.13 -18.75 -10.46
C GLU A 91 15.35 -18.19 -11.87
N ILE A 92 14.93 -16.95 -12.13
CA ILE A 92 15.11 -16.29 -13.44
C ILE A 92 16.48 -15.61 -13.61
N GLY A 93 17.32 -15.63 -12.57
CA GLY A 93 18.65 -15.00 -12.59
C GLY A 93 18.63 -13.47 -12.52
N ASP A 94 17.52 -12.87 -12.08
CA ASP A 94 17.36 -11.42 -12.00
C ASP A 94 18.14 -10.80 -10.83
N LEU A 95 18.54 -11.58 -9.81
CA LEU A 95 19.34 -11.06 -8.69
C LEU A 95 20.81 -10.88 -9.10
N PRO A 96 21.31 -9.63 -9.22
CA PRO A 96 22.69 -9.40 -9.57
C PRO A 96 23.59 -9.81 -8.40
N SER A 97 24.59 -10.66 -8.68
CA SER A 97 25.51 -11.18 -7.67
C SER A 97 26.41 -10.10 -7.06
N ASP A 98 26.74 -9.05 -7.82
CA ASP A 98 27.80 -8.10 -7.48
C ASP A 98 27.37 -6.61 -7.50
N ASP A 99 26.13 -6.30 -7.89
CA ASP A 99 25.61 -4.92 -7.94
C ASP A 99 24.56 -4.68 -6.84
N ALA A 100 25.02 -4.06 -5.75
CA ALA A 100 24.18 -3.71 -4.61
C ALA A 100 23.05 -2.72 -4.95
N ALA A 101 23.24 -1.83 -5.94
CA ALA A 101 22.23 -0.86 -6.34
C ALA A 101 21.11 -1.55 -7.14
N ALA A 102 21.48 -2.40 -8.10
CA ALA A 102 20.52 -3.18 -8.87
C ALA A 102 19.75 -4.18 -7.98
N ALA A 103 20.43 -4.86 -7.05
CA ALA A 103 19.78 -5.72 -6.06
C ALA A 103 18.75 -4.94 -5.21
N LYS A 104 19.08 -3.72 -4.78
CA LYS A 104 18.18 -2.86 -4.00
C LYS A 104 16.91 -2.51 -4.76
N GLU A 105 17.02 -2.18 -6.04
CA GLU A 105 15.84 -1.85 -6.87
C GLU A 105 14.94 -3.07 -7.11
N ILE A 106 15.51 -4.26 -7.30
CA ILE A 106 14.75 -5.51 -7.39
C ILE A 106 14.01 -5.79 -6.09
N TYR A 107 14.69 -5.70 -4.95
CA TYR A 107 14.01 -5.88 -3.66
C TYR A 107 12.90 -4.85 -3.46
N ARG A 108 13.12 -3.59 -3.83
CA ARG A 108 12.08 -2.56 -3.77
C ARG A 108 10.87 -2.92 -4.63
N ALA A 109 11.09 -3.43 -5.83
CA ALA A 109 10.03 -3.89 -6.72
C ALA A 109 9.25 -5.08 -6.12
N ILE A 110 9.95 -6.05 -5.53
CA ILE A 110 9.31 -7.21 -4.86
C ILE A 110 8.44 -6.74 -3.70
N TYR A 111 8.93 -5.86 -2.84
CA TYR A 111 8.16 -5.33 -1.72
C TYR A 111 6.93 -4.56 -2.20
N HIS A 112 7.08 -3.72 -3.22
CA HIS A 112 5.96 -2.97 -3.77
C HIS A 112 4.89 -3.89 -4.39
N ARG A 113 5.30 -4.89 -5.19
CA ARG A 113 4.37 -5.89 -5.76
C ARG A 113 3.65 -6.69 -4.67
N SER A 114 4.36 -7.06 -3.62
CA SER A 114 3.80 -7.78 -2.47
C SER A 114 2.77 -6.93 -1.73
N ALA A 115 3.03 -5.64 -1.57
CA ALA A 115 2.08 -4.70 -0.98
C ALA A 115 0.84 -4.49 -1.88
N ASP A 116 1.03 -4.36 -3.20
CA ASP A 116 -0.09 -4.26 -4.14
C ASP A 116 -0.99 -5.51 -4.09
N PHE A 117 -0.38 -6.70 -4.00
CA PHE A 117 -1.12 -7.94 -3.80
C PHE A 117 -1.96 -7.93 -2.52
N ALA A 118 -1.36 -7.59 -1.37
CA ALA A 118 -2.05 -7.55 -0.09
C ALA A 118 -3.21 -6.52 -0.09
N VAL A 119 -2.96 -5.32 -0.62
CA VAL A 119 -3.96 -4.24 -0.69
C VAL A 119 -5.12 -4.63 -1.60
N ARG A 120 -4.86 -5.26 -2.76
CA ARG A 120 -5.91 -5.72 -3.67
C ARG A 120 -6.72 -6.86 -3.06
N ALA A 121 -6.07 -7.81 -2.39
CA ALA A 121 -6.76 -8.88 -1.68
C ALA A 121 -7.72 -8.32 -0.61
N ALA A 122 -7.26 -7.35 0.18
CA ALA A 122 -8.09 -6.67 1.17
C ALA A 122 -9.30 -5.96 0.52
N TRP A 123 -9.07 -5.23 -0.57
CA TRP A 123 -10.15 -4.59 -1.34
C TRP A 123 -11.16 -5.57 -1.92
N GLU A 124 -10.70 -6.70 -2.44
CA GLU A 124 -11.56 -7.75 -2.99
C GLU A 124 -12.41 -8.41 -1.90
N ALA A 125 -11.85 -8.56 -0.69
CA ALA A 125 -12.58 -9.07 0.47
C ALA A 125 -13.67 -8.10 0.96
N ASP A 126 -13.41 -6.78 1.02
CA ASP A 126 -14.41 -5.77 1.39
C ASP A 126 -14.27 -4.46 0.59
N ARG A 127 -14.98 -4.35 -0.52
CA ARG A 127 -15.04 -3.13 -1.36
C ARG A 127 -15.66 -1.90 -0.68
N THR A 128 -16.13 -2.00 0.56
CA THR A 128 -16.68 -0.88 1.33
C THR A 128 -15.67 -0.28 2.31
N MET A 129 -14.57 -0.96 2.58
CA MET A 129 -13.58 -0.54 3.58
C MET A 129 -12.96 0.82 3.28
N TYR A 130 -12.64 1.11 2.02
CA TYR A 130 -12.08 2.42 1.64
C TYR A 130 -13.07 3.55 1.90
N ARG A 131 -14.36 3.34 1.60
CA ARG A 131 -15.41 4.31 1.92
C ARG A 131 -15.55 4.51 3.43
N ARG A 132 -15.52 3.44 4.22
CA ARG A 132 -15.57 3.53 5.68
C ARG A 132 -14.39 4.33 6.23
N PHE A 133 -13.20 4.09 5.69
CA PHE A 133 -12.00 4.87 6.00
C PHE A 133 -12.18 6.36 5.67
N LEU A 134 -12.63 6.71 4.46
CA LEU A 134 -12.89 8.10 4.08
C LEU A 134 -13.89 8.78 5.02
N ASN A 135 -14.98 8.10 5.37
CA ASN A 135 -15.98 8.62 6.31
C ASN A 135 -15.43 8.81 7.72
N PHE A 136 -14.46 7.98 8.15
CA PHE A 136 -13.83 8.08 9.46
C PHE A 136 -12.93 9.30 9.57
N ILE A 137 -12.13 9.58 8.53
CA ILE A 137 -11.17 10.69 8.54
C ILE A 137 -11.80 12.07 8.25
N GLN A 138 -13.01 12.11 7.71
CA GLN A 138 -13.77 13.34 7.46
C GLN A 138 -14.55 13.84 8.68
N ARG A 139 -14.57 13.07 9.78
CA ARG A 139 -15.17 13.44 11.06
C ARG A 139 -14.13 14.08 11.97
#